data_AF-A0A6P0IXW4-F1
#
_entry.id   AF-A0A6P0IXW4-F1
#
_cell.length_a   1.000
_cell.length_b   1.000
_cell.length_c   1.000
_cell.angle_alpha   90.00
_cell.angle_beta   90.00
_cell.angle_gamma   90.00
#
_symmetry.space_group_name_H-M   'P 1'
#
loop_
_entity.id
_entity.type
_entity.pdbx_description
1 polymer ?
#
loop_
_entity_poly.entity_id
_entity_poly.type
_entity_poly.pdbx_seq_one_letter_code
_entity_poly.pdbx_strand_id
1 'polypeptide(L)' 'MEKLEKYRLIIRQLLTNHARLEATNSDSEIEGQLIFDTEHDHYQLLDIGWDGLKRVYNCFIHLDIKDGRIWIQ' A
#
# COMPACT_ATOMS: atom_id res chain seq x y z
N MET A 1 7.74 -22.17 0.68
CA MET A 1 6.51 -21.68 1.32
C MET A 1 6.78 -20.70 2.47
N GLU A 2 7.51 -21.07 3.52
CA GLU A 2 7.70 -20.18 4.70
C GLU A 2 8.26 -18.78 4.37
N LYS A 3 9.24 -18.70 3.46
CA LYS A 3 9.84 -17.43 3.05
C LYS A 3 8.83 -16.50 2.35
N LEU A 4 7.97 -17.07 1.50
CA LEU A 4 6.95 -16.31 0.77
C LEU A 4 5.92 -15.76 1.75
N GLU A 5 5.37 -16.61 2.62
CA GLU A 5 4.42 -16.18 3.66
C GLU A 5 5.01 -15.13 4.59
N LYS A 6 6.29 -15.27 4.95
CA LYS A 6 7.01 -14.26 5.73
C LYS A 6 7.08 -12.92 5.00
N TYR A 7 7.35 -12.91 3.69
CA TYR A 7 7.39 -11.67 2.90
C TYR A 7 6.01 -11.04 2.77
N ARG A 8 4.97 -11.83 2.48
CA ARG A 8 3.57 -11.36 2.45
C ARG A 8 3.18 -10.69 3.77
N LEU A 9 3.52 -11.31 4.90
CA LEU A 9 3.24 -10.75 6.23
C LEU A 9 3.99 -9.44 6.46
N ILE A 10 5.29 -9.39 6.17
CA ILE A 10 6.11 -8.19 6.35
C ILE A 10 5.59 -7.03 5.49
N ILE A 11 5.31 -7.27 4.21
CA ILE A 11 4.80 -6.24 3.28
C ILE A 11 3.46 -5.70 3.76
N ARG A 12 2.51 -6.57 4.10
CA ARG A 12 1.19 -6.15 4.58
C ARG A 12 1.29 -5.34 5.88
N GLN A 13 2.15 -5.76 6.82
CA GLN A 13 2.39 -5.01 8.05
C GLN A 13 3.02 -3.64 7.78
N LEU A 14 4.03 -3.57 6.91
CA LEU A 14 4.67 -2.33 6.50
C LEU A 14 3.65 -1.35 5.92
N LEU A 15 2.87 -1.77 4.91
CA LEU A 15 1.89 -0.90 4.26
C LEU A 15 0.79 -0.46 5.23
N THR A 16 0.29 -1.38 6.07
CA THR A 16 -0.73 -1.05 7.09
C THR A 16 -0.22 -0.04 8.10
N ASN A 17 1.05 -0.13 8.51
CA ASN A 17 1.64 0.82 9.44
C ASN A 17 1.80 2.20 8.79
N HIS A 18 2.22 2.28 7.53
CA HIS A 18 2.30 3.55 6.80
C HIS A 18 0.94 4.20 6.64
N ALA A 19 -0.09 3.45 6.23
CA ALA A 19 -1.44 3.98 6.09
C ALA A 19 -2.00 4.57 7.40
N ARG A 20 -1.67 3.96 8.55
CA ARG A 20 -2.09 4.46 9.87
C ARG A 20 -1.41 5.78 10.27
N LEU A 21 -0.17 5.99 9.85
CA LEU A 21 0.55 7.24 10.13
C LEU A 21 -0.07 8.41 9.35
N GLU A 22 -0.41 8.18 8.08
CA GLU A 22 -1.04 9.17 7.20
C GLU A 22 -2.47 9.53 7.65
N ALA A 23 -3.20 8.59 8.29
CA ALA A 23 -4.56 8.80 8.77
C ALA A 23 -4.70 9.81 9.94
N THR A 24 -3.62 10.47 10.36
CA THR A 24 -3.64 11.43 11.48
C THR A 24 -4.20 12.80 11.12
N ASN A 25 -4.46 13.08 9.84
CA ASN A 25 -5.06 14.34 9.37
C ASN A 25 -6.55 14.16 9.06
N SER A 26 -7.42 14.42 10.05
CA SER A 26 -8.88 14.17 9.98
C SER A 26 -9.66 15.05 9.00
N ASP A 27 -9.07 16.14 8.52
CA ASP A 27 -9.77 17.18 7.74
C ASP A 27 -9.55 17.04 6.22
N SER A 28 -8.91 15.94 5.80
CA SER A 28 -8.57 15.66 4.41
C SER A 28 -9.64 14.79 3.74
N GLU A 29 -10.10 15.16 2.54
CA GLU A 29 -10.89 14.28 1.66
C GLU A 29 -10.02 13.26 0.90
N ILE A 30 -8.75 13.09 1.31
CA ILE A 30 -7.79 12.13 0.79
C ILE A 30 -7.68 10.95 1.75
N GLU A 31 -7.93 9.76 1.23
CA GLU A 31 -7.86 8.47 1.93
C GLU A 31 -6.63 7.68 1.47
N GLY A 32 -5.90 7.10 2.43
CA GLY A 32 -4.94 6.04 2.16
C GLY A 32 -5.63 4.69 1.99
N GLN A 33 -5.64 4.14 0.76
CA GLN A 33 -6.22 2.83 0.44
C GLN A 33 -5.13 1.76 0.29
N LEU A 34 -5.33 0.63 0.96
CA LEU A 34 -4.48 -0.55 0.87
C LEU A 34 -5.05 -1.52 -0.15
N ILE A 35 -4.27 -1.87 -1.17
CA ILE A 35 -4.65 -2.86 -2.19
C ILE A 35 -3.70 -4.03 -2.09
N PHE A 36 -4.22 -5.19 -1.69
CA PHE A 36 -3.45 -6.42 -1.56
C PHE A 36 -4.03 -7.47 -2.51
N ASP A 37 -3.28 -7.78 -3.56
CA ASP A 37 -3.51 -8.95 -4.40
C ASP A 37 -2.56 -10.05 -3.94
N THR A 38 -3.08 -10.94 -3.09
CA THR A 38 -2.29 -12.06 -2.56
C THR A 38 -2.19 -13.24 -3.52
N GLU A 39 -3.00 -13.26 -4.58
CA GLU A 39 -2.96 -14.31 -5.60
C GLU A 39 -1.81 -14.06 -6.59
N HIS A 40 -1.62 -12.79 -6.97
CA HIS A 40 -0.58 -12.36 -7.91
C HIS A 40 0.62 -11.68 -7.23
N ASP A 41 0.59 -11.57 -5.91
CA ASP A 41 1.64 -10.97 -5.08
C ASP A 41 1.95 -9.49 -5.43
N HIS A 42 0.90 -8.69 -5.59
CA HIS A 42 0.96 -7.24 -5.79
C HIS A 42 0.39 -6.49 -4.58
N TYR A 43 1.12 -5.49 -4.08
CA TYR A 43 0.76 -4.77 -2.86
C TYR A 43 0.97 -3.26 -3.02
N GLN A 44 -0.08 -2.48 -2.79
CA GLN A 44 -0.05 -1.04 -2.97
C GLN A 44 -0.64 -0.29 -1.77
N LEU A 45 -0.12 0.91 -1.54
CA LEU A 45 -0.74 1.96 -0.75
C LEU A 45 -0.96 3.15 -1.68
N LEU A 46 -2.23 3.51 -1.87
CA LEU A 46 -2.66 4.64 -2.70
C LEU A 46 -3.19 5.77 -1.83
N ASP A 47 -2.90 7.00 -2.21
CA ASP A 47 -3.67 8.17 -1.76
C ASP A 47 -4.74 8.46 -2.80
N ILE A 48 -6.00 8.45 -2.38
CA ILE A 48 -7.15 8.61 -3.25
C ILE A 48 -8.13 9.58 -2.61
N GLY A 49 -8.51 10.62 -3.36
CA GLY A 49 -9.46 11.59 -2.85
C GLY A 49 -9.53 12.87 -3.66
N TRP A 50 -9.91 13.94 -2.99
CA TRP A 50 -9.97 15.27 -3.58
C TRP A 50 -9.25 16.27 -2.69
N ASP A 51 -8.55 17.20 -3.32
CA ASP A 51 -8.00 18.40 -2.69
C ASP A 51 -8.73 19.60 -3.33
N GLY A 52 -9.86 19.97 -2.73
CA GLY A 52 -10.84 20.87 -3.35
C GLY A 52 -11.33 20.32 -4.69
N LEU A 53 -11.02 21.01 -5.80
CA LEU A 53 -11.40 20.58 -7.15
C LEU A 53 -10.35 19.70 -7.83
N LYS A 54 -9.24 19.41 -7.16
CA LYS A 54 -8.14 18.60 -7.72
C LYS A 54 -8.31 17.14 -7.33
N ARG A 55 -8.40 16.26 -8.32
CA ARG A 55 -8.39 14.80 -8.08
C ARG A 55 -7.01 14.38 -7.57
N VAL A 56 -7.00 13.66 -6.45
CA VAL A 56 -5.82 12.97 -5.91
C VAL A 56 -5.96 11.48 -6.21
N TYR A 57 -4.97 10.95 -6.91
CA TYR A 57 -4.80 9.52 -7.19
C TYR A 57 -3.30 9.26 -7.35
N ASN A 58 -2.65 8.86 -6.27
CA ASN A 58 -1.20 8.68 -6.21
C ASN A 58 -0.86 7.33 -5.60
N CYS A 59 0.09 6.60 -6.19
CA CYS A 59 0.62 5.37 -5.61
C CYS A 59 1.85 5.71 -4.78
N PHE A 60 1.70 5.69 -3.45
CA PHE A 60 2.77 6.07 -2.53
C PHE A 60 3.80 4.96 -2.36
N ILE A 61 3.34 3.71 -2.25
CA ILE A 61 4.22 2.53 -2.20
C ILE A 61 3.61 1.43 -3.07
N HIS A 62 4.45 0.83 -3.91
CA HIS A 62 4.11 -0.34 -4.73
C HIS A 62 5.19 -1.40 -4.60
N LEU A 63 4.81 -2.57 -4.11
CA LEU A 63 5.70 -3.70 -3.87
C LEU A 63 5.14 -4.96 -4.54
N ASP A 64 6.04 -5.74 -5.13
CA ASP A 64 5.72 -7.07 -5.65
C ASP A 64 6.58 -8.14 -4.99
N ILE A 65 6.09 -9.39 -5.00
CA ILE A 65 6.95 -10.56 -4.80
C ILE A 65 7.06 -11.31 -6.12
N LYS A 66 8.25 -11.31 -6.72
CA LYS A 66 8.55 -12.04 -7.97
C LYS A 66 9.78 -12.91 -7.76
N ASP A 67 9.69 -14.16 -8.18
CA ASP A 67 10.75 -15.17 -8.04
C ASP A 67 11.33 -15.27 -6.62
N GLY A 68 10.46 -15.14 -5.62
CA GLY A 68 10.83 -15.22 -4.21
C GLY A 68 11.70 -14.06 -3.70
N ARG A 69 11.61 -12.89 -4.36
CA ARG A 69 12.25 -11.61 -3.98
C ARG A 69 11.21 -10.50 -3.93
N ILE A 70 11.46 -9.50 -3.09
CA ILE A 70 10.64 -8.29 -3.01
C ILE A 70 11.17 -7.28 -4.02
N TRP A 71 10.27 -6.72 -4.82
CA TRP A 71 10.56 -5.66 -5.79
C TRP A 71 9.88 -4.38 -5.33
N ILE A 72 10.62 -3.28 -5.38
CA ILE A 72 10.09 -1.92 -5.22
C ILE A 72 9.91 -1.39 -6.65
N GLN A 73 8.69 -0.97 -7.00
CA GLN A 73 8.38 -0.43 -8.32
C GLN A 73 8.81 1.03 -8.47
#